data_AF-A0A9R1PHN7-F1
#
_entry.id   AF-A0A9R1PHN7-F1
#
_cell.length_a   1.000
_cell.length_b   1.000
_cell.length_c   1.000
_cell.angle_alpha   90.00
_cell.angle_beta   90.00
_cell.angle_gamma   90.00
#
_symmetry.space_group_name_H-M   'P 1'
#
loop_
_entity.id
_entity.type
_entity.pdbx_description
1 polymer ?
#
loop_
_entity_poly.entity_id
_entity_poly.type
_entity_poly.pdbx_seq_one_letter_code
_entity_poly.pdbx_strand_id
1 'polypeptide(L)'
;MAVTRLAVAAALSSAPPSSRRGRAAPSSCRPLPAASCSRAPKSKALRATAAPAADAVDEEAPASSPPSDPGRGVENLVIIGSGPAGYTAAIYAARANLKPVVFEGYQVGGVPGGQLMTTTEVENFPGFPDGITGPDLMDKMRKQAERWGAELHQEDVEFIDVKSRPFVIRSSDREVKSHSVIIATGATAKRLRLPREEEFWSRGISACAICDGASPLYKGQVLAVVGGGDTATEEAIYLTKYACHVHLLVRRDQLRASKAMQDRVLNNPNITVHFNTEAVDVVGNTKGQMSGIQLRRIDTGEEKVLEVKGLFYGIGHTPNSQLLQGQIELDSSGYILVDEGTAKTSVDGVFAAGDVQDHEWRQAVTAAGSGCIAALSVERYLVSNDLLVEFHQPVREEKKKEIEGKDVEMGFDITHTKHKGQYALRKLYHGSPRLILVLYTSPTCGPCRTLKPILNKVIDEYDEYVHFVEIDIEEDPEIAEAAGIMGTPCVQFFKNKEMIRTFSGVKMKKEYREFIESNK
;
A
#
# COMPACT_ATOMS: atom_id res chain seq x y z
N MET A 1 41.76 30.17 8.21
CA MET A 1 42.16 31.21 7.24
C MET A 1 41.58 30.80 5.88
N ALA A 2 40.58 31.52 5.36
CA ALA A 2 40.78 32.68 4.47
C ALA A 2 41.43 32.25 3.13
N VAL A 3 40.65 31.87 2.12
CA VAL A 3 39.95 32.73 1.12
C VAL A 3 40.88 33.28 0.03
N THR A 4 40.81 32.66 -1.15
CA THR A 4 41.17 33.07 -2.54
C THR A 4 40.84 31.86 -3.43
N ARG A 5 40.47 31.86 -4.73
CA ARG A 5 40.15 32.80 -5.84
C ARG A 5 39.44 31.89 -6.91
N LEU A 6 38.78 32.31 -8.00
CA LEU A 6 38.54 33.59 -8.68
C LEU A 6 37.14 33.51 -9.36
N ALA A 7 36.72 34.52 -10.13
CA ALA A 7 35.62 34.41 -11.11
C ALA A 7 36.15 34.04 -12.52
N VAL A 8 35.33 33.37 -13.33
CA VAL A 8 35.41 33.36 -14.81
C VAL A 8 33.98 33.41 -15.36
N ALA A 9 33.77 34.21 -16.41
CA ALA A 9 32.50 34.35 -17.13
C ALA A 9 32.70 34.04 -18.62
N ALA A 10 31.59 34.06 -19.38
CA ALA A 10 31.49 33.97 -20.85
C ALA A 10 31.75 32.58 -21.48
N ALA A 11 31.11 32.20 -22.60
CA ALA A 11 29.89 32.69 -23.26
C ALA A 11 29.48 31.70 -24.39
N LEU A 12 28.43 32.08 -25.15
CA LEU A 12 28.07 31.61 -26.50
C LEU A 12 27.33 30.27 -26.63
N SER A 13 26.02 30.38 -26.86
CA SER A 13 25.23 29.43 -27.66
C SER A 13 24.73 30.16 -28.91
N SER A 14 24.88 29.55 -30.07
CA SER A 14 24.50 30.11 -31.37
C SER A 14 23.71 29.10 -32.21
N ALA A 15 22.43 29.39 -32.46
CA ALA A 15 21.68 28.85 -33.61
C ALA A 15 22.31 29.41 -34.93
N PRO A 16 22.08 28.86 -36.15
CA PRO A 16 20.78 28.39 -36.70
C PRO A 16 20.99 27.17 -37.67
N PRO A 17 20.26 26.94 -38.81
CA PRO A 17 18.97 27.43 -39.30
C PRO A 17 17.98 26.33 -39.75
N SER A 18 16.87 26.73 -40.39
CA SER A 18 15.74 25.92 -40.84
C SER A 18 15.83 25.44 -42.30
N SER A 19 15.01 24.44 -42.66
CA SER A 19 14.68 24.13 -44.06
C SER A 19 13.17 23.88 -44.25
N ARG A 20 12.51 24.71 -45.08
CA ARG A 20 11.11 24.55 -45.50
C ARG A 20 10.98 23.71 -46.76
N ARG A 21 9.89 22.94 -46.88
CA ARG A 21 9.08 22.60 -48.09
C ARG A 21 7.84 21.80 -47.61
N GLY A 22 6.58 22.02 -48.04
CA GLY A 22 5.99 23.16 -48.75
C GLY A 22 4.67 22.83 -49.48
N ARG A 23 3.55 23.49 -49.08
CA ARG A 23 2.22 23.57 -49.78
C ARG A 23 1.40 22.24 -49.83
N ALA A 24 0.06 22.23 -49.97
CA ALA A 24 -0.94 23.28 -50.28
C ALA A 24 -2.28 23.11 -49.50
N ALA A 25 -3.23 24.04 -49.66
CA ALA A 25 -4.61 24.05 -49.13
C ALA A 25 -5.58 24.45 -50.27
N PRO A 26 -6.83 24.95 -50.08
CA PRO A 26 -7.91 24.67 -49.10
C PRO A 26 -9.32 24.46 -49.76
N SER A 27 -10.33 23.99 -49.01
CA SER A 27 -11.78 24.17 -49.31
C SER A 27 -12.64 23.58 -48.17
N SER A 28 -13.84 24.06 -47.79
CA SER A 28 -14.58 25.31 -48.03
C SER A 28 -15.84 25.30 -47.14
N CYS A 29 -16.29 26.44 -46.60
CA CYS A 29 -17.49 26.52 -45.76
C CYS A 29 -18.81 26.22 -46.51
N ARG A 30 -19.80 25.62 -45.84
CA ARG A 30 -21.23 26.01 -45.94
C ARG A 30 -22.09 25.47 -44.78
N PRO A 31 -23.10 26.22 -44.28
CA PRO A 31 -23.95 25.80 -43.16
C PRO A 31 -25.42 25.48 -43.54
N LEU A 32 -26.10 24.75 -42.64
CA LEU A 32 -27.57 24.79 -42.38
C LEU A 32 -28.51 24.26 -43.50
N PRO A 33 -29.80 23.87 -43.22
CA PRO A 33 -30.70 24.46 -42.22
C PRO A 33 -31.48 23.53 -41.28
N ALA A 34 -32.05 24.15 -40.24
CA ALA A 34 -33.14 23.60 -39.44
C ALA A 34 -34.49 23.69 -40.20
N ALA A 35 -35.42 22.79 -39.88
CA ALA A 35 -36.83 22.89 -40.24
C ALA A 35 -37.71 22.60 -39.03
N SER A 36 -38.83 23.32 -38.93
CA SER A 36 -39.67 23.47 -37.74
C SER A 36 -40.97 22.66 -37.77
N CYS A 37 -41.66 22.63 -36.63
CA CYS A 37 -43.12 22.41 -36.49
C CYS A 37 -43.65 20.96 -36.76
N SER A 38 -44.72 20.47 -36.10
CA SER A 38 -45.58 21.05 -35.05
C SER A 38 -46.54 20.00 -34.45
N ARG A 39 -47.35 20.42 -33.46
CA ARG A 39 -48.68 19.87 -33.06
C ARG A 39 -48.75 18.64 -32.12
N ALA A 40 -48.99 18.95 -30.84
CA ALA A 40 -50.07 18.34 -30.03
C ALA A 40 -51.47 18.77 -30.61
N PRO A 41 -52.67 18.31 -30.13
CA PRO A 41 -53.00 17.97 -28.73
C PRO A 41 -54.15 16.93 -28.49
N LYS A 42 -54.62 16.86 -27.21
CA LYS A 42 -55.93 16.33 -26.69
C LYS A 42 -56.02 14.82 -26.42
N SER A 43 -56.82 14.31 -25.44
CA SER A 43 -57.49 14.89 -24.24
C SER A 43 -58.27 13.79 -23.46
N LYS A 44 -58.72 14.10 -22.21
CA LYS A 44 -59.64 13.34 -21.32
C LYS A 44 -58.97 12.17 -20.56
N ALA A 45 -58.98 12.03 -19.22
CA ALA A 45 -59.86 12.43 -18.11
C ALA A 45 -61.07 11.50 -17.84
N LEU A 46 -61.11 10.88 -16.65
CA LEU A 46 -62.29 10.86 -15.75
C LEU A 46 -61.91 10.44 -14.30
N ARG A 47 -62.78 10.77 -13.33
CA ARG A 47 -62.64 10.61 -11.86
C ARG A 47 -63.52 9.48 -11.31
N ALA A 48 -63.20 8.97 -10.12
CA ALA A 48 -64.09 8.64 -8.96
C ALA A 48 -63.36 7.64 -8.01
N THR A 49 -63.55 7.53 -6.68
CA THR A 49 -64.16 8.32 -5.57
C THR A 49 -63.59 7.76 -4.24
N ALA A 50 -63.83 8.37 -3.07
CA ALA A 50 -63.07 8.09 -1.83
C ALA A 50 -63.89 7.54 -0.63
N ALA A 51 -63.18 6.85 0.29
CA ALA A 51 -63.41 6.72 1.75
C ALA A 51 -64.66 5.94 2.25
N PRO A 52 -64.73 5.44 3.52
CA PRO A 52 -63.90 5.76 4.72
C PRO A 52 -63.29 4.55 5.48
N ALA A 53 -62.82 4.79 6.72
CA ALA A 53 -61.91 3.93 7.51
C ALA A 53 -62.40 3.57 8.93
N ALA A 54 -61.83 2.51 9.51
CA ALA A 54 -61.75 2.07 10.94
C ALA A 54 -61.28 0.59 10.94
N ASP A 55 -60.47 0.02 11.84
CA ASP A 55 -59.76 0.50 13.04
C ASP A 55 -58.35 -0.13 13.10
N ALA A 56 -57.45 0.43 13.91
CA ALA A 56 -56.07 -0.03 14.06
C ALA A 56 -55.85 -0.91 15.31
N VAL A 57 -54.91 -1.85 15.22
CA VAL A 57 -54.21 -2.48 16.35
C VAL A 57 -52.73 -2.57 15.98
N ASP A 58 -51.86 -2.10 16.87
CA ASP A 58 -50.43 -1.95 16.62
C ASP A 58 -49.66 -3.28 16.69
N GLU A 59 -48.79 -3.52 15.72
CA GLU A 59 -47.60 -4.38 15.85
C GLU A 59 -46.40 -3.67 15.22
N GLU A 60 -45.33 -3.46 16.00
CA GLU A 60 -44.11 -2.78 15.55
C GLU A 60 -43.33 -3.65 14.54
N ALA A 61 -43.30 -3.22 13.27
CA ALA A 61 -42.39 -3.74 12.27
C ALA A 61 -41.04 -2.99 12.30
N PRO A 62 -39.89 -3.67 12.17
CA PRO A 62 -38.58 -3.03 12.23
C PRO A 62 -38.37 -2.05 11.05
N ALA A 63 -37.67 -0.95 11.34
CA ALA A 63 -37.51 0.17 10.42
C ALA A 63 -36.97 -0.25 9.04
N SER A 64 -37.76 0.01 8.00
CA SER A 64 -37.35 -0.18 6.60
C SER A 64 -36.25 0.80 6.22
N SER A 65 -35.26 0.32 5.47
CA SER A 65 -34.19 1.14 4.90
C SER A 65 -34.74 2.22 3.97
N PRO A 66 -34.12 3.42 3.91
CA PRO A 66 -34.65 4.53 3.12
C PRO A 66 -34.64 4.23 1.62
N PRO A 67 -35.64 4.74 0.87
CA PRO A 67 -35.84 4.39 -0.53
C PRO A 67 -34.68 4.84 -1.43
N SER A 68 -34.45 4.07 -2.49
CA SER A 68 -33.42 4.33 -3.49
C SER A 68 -33.81 5.43 -4.47
N ASP A 69 -33.00 6.49 -4.48
CA ASP A 69 -33.03 7.60 -5.45
C ASP A 69 -32.80 7.09 -6.90
N PRO A 70 -33.51 7.59 -7.94
CA PRO A 70 -33.67 6.87 -9.21
C PRO A 70 -32.51 7.01 -10.21
N GLY A 71 -31.29 7.31 -9.72
CA GLY A 71 -30.04 7.09 -10.46
C GLY A 71 -29.25 5.85 -10.02
N ARG A 72 -29.63 5.20 -8.91
CA ARG A 72 -28.88 4.14 -8.19
C ARG A 72 -28.80 2.75 -8.87
N GLY A 73 -28.68 2.68 -10.20
CA GLY A 73 -28.68 1.41 -10.94
C GLY A 73 -27.31 0.87 -11.34
N VAL A 74 -26.30 1.74 -11.45
CA VAL A 74 -25.00 1.44 -12.06
C VAL A 74 -23.92 2.26 -11.35
N GLU A 75 -22.86 1.59 -10.89
CA GLU A 75 -21.71 2.23 -10.24
C GLU A 75 -20.75 2.82 -11.28
N ASN A 76 -20.08 3.93 -10.96
CA ASN A 76 -19.05 4.51 -11.83
C ASN A 76 -17.93 3.50 -12.15
N LEU A 77 -17.44 2.82 -11.10
CA LEU A 77 -16.28 1.94 -11.15
C LEU A 77 -16.41 0.78 -10.16
N VAL A 78 -16.21 -0.44 -10.67
CA VAL A 78 -15.90 -1.62 -9.85
C VAL A 78 -14.42 -1.99 -9.98
N ILE A 79 -13.77 -2.27 -8.86
CA ILE A 79 -12.37 -2.75 -8.79
C ILE A 79 -12.40 -4.19 -8.28
N ILE A 80 -11.72 -5.10 -8.97
CA ILE A 80 -11.67 -6.52 -8.59
C ILE A 80 -10.24 -6.87 -8.18
N GLY A 81 -10.01 -7.06 -6.88
CA GLY A 81 -8.72 -7.38 -6.28
C GLY A 81 -8.28 -6.35 -5.22
N SER A 82 -7.70 -6.86 -4.12
CA SER A 82 -7.27 -6.11 -2.93
C SER A 82 -5.75 -5.94 -2.79
N GLY A 83 -4.97 -6.21 -3.84
CA GLY A 83 -3.53 -5.98 -3.81
C GLY A 83 -3.15 -4.49 -3.84
N PRO A 84 -1.84 -4.15 -3.83
CA PRO A 84 -1.36 -2.76 -3.91
C PRO A 84 -1.95 -1.98 -5.09
N ALA A 85 -2.14 -2.63 -6.25
CA ALA A 85 -2.81 -2.05 -7.42
C ALA A 85 -4.27 -1.68 -7.13
N GLY A 86 -5.04 -2.61 -6.55
CA GLY A 86 -6.46 -2.43 -6.26
C GLY A 86 -6.73 -1.33 -5.24
N TYR A 87 -6.03 -1.36 -4.09
CA TYR A 87 -6.17 -0.29 -3.10
C TYR A 87 -5.66 1.06 -3.61
N THR A 88 -4.57 1.11 -4.39
CA THR A 88 -4.12 2.40 -4.96
C THR A 88 -5.15 2.95 -5.95
N ALA A 89 -5.71 2.09 -6.81
CA ALA A 89 -6.78 2.48 -7.71
C ALA A 89 -8.01 3.00 -6.94
N ALA A 90 -8.41 2.31 -5.87
CA ALA A 90 -9.51 2.71 -5.01
C ALA A 90 -9.26 4.08 -4.35
N ILE A 91 -8.06 4.32 -3.81
CA ILE A 91 -7.68 5.61 -3.19
C ILE A 91 -7.81 6.77 -4.19
N TYR A 92 -7.30 6.60 -5.42
CA TYR A 92 -7.36 7.65 -6.43
C TYR A 92 -8.80 7.88 -6.94
N ALA A 93 -9.53 6.81 -7.25
CA ALA A 93 -10.92 6.91 -7.71
C ALA A 93 -11.84 7.51 -6.63
N ALA A 94 -11.69 7.12 -5.37
CA ALA A 94 -12.52 7.63 -4.28
C ALA A 94 -12.21 9.11 -3.95
N ARG A 95 -10.95 9.54 -4.12
CA ARG A 95 -10.56 10.97 -4.08
C ARG A 95 -11.08 11.79 -5.25
N ALA A 96 -11.32 11.17 -6.41
CA ALA A 96 -11.95 11.77 -7.58
C ALA A 96 -13.49 11.68 -7.53
N ASN A 97 -14.08 11.49 -6.34
CA ASN A 97 -15.54 11.39 -6.14
C ASN A 97 -16.23 10.30 -6.99
N LEU A 98 -15.51 9.24 -7.39
CA LEU A 98 -16.08 8.14 -8.18
C LEU A 98 -16.83 7.11 -7.34
N LYS A 99 -16.63 7.09 -6.01
CA LYS A 99 -17.18 6.10 -5.05
C LYS A 99 -16.98 4.64 -5.53
N PRO A 100 -15.72 4.19 -5.68
CA PRO A 100 -15.43 2.88 -6.23
C PRO A 100 -15.91 1.76 -5.30
N VAL A 101 -16.56 0.75 -5.88
CA VAL A 101 -16.85 -0.53 -5.21
C VAL A 101 -15.68 -1.46 -5.43
N VAL A 102 -15.17 -2.11 -4.38
CA VAL A 102 -13.98 -2.97 -4.42
C VAL A 102 -14.31 -4.35 -3.90
N PHE A 103 -14.14 -5.37 -4.74
CA PHE A 103 -14.18 -6.78 -4.32
C PHE A 103 -12.79 -7.20 -3.85
N GLU A 104 -12.69 -7.51 -2.56
CA GLU A 104 -11.41 -7.78 -1.90
C GLU A 104 -10.94 -9.24 -2.04
N GLY A 105 -11.83 -10.16 -2.40
CA GLY A 105 -11.60 -11.61 -2.34
C GLY A 105 -11.95 -12.22 -0.98
N TYR A 106 -12.20 -13.53 -0.96
CA TYR A 106 -12.49 -14.29 0.27
C TYR A 106 -11.86 -15.69 0.28
N GLN A 107 -12.28 -16.59 -0.60
CA GLN A 107 -11.75 -17.95 -0.74
C GLN A 107 -10.87 -18.08 -1.99
N VAL A 108 -11.40 -17.70 -3.15
CA VAL A 108 -10.73 -17.83 -4.45
C VAL A 108 -9.73 -16.69 -4.67
N GLY A 109 -10.09 -15.47 -4.30
CA GLY A 109 -9.19 -14.31 -4.27
C GLY A 109 -8.18 -14.35 -3.11
N GLY A 110 -8.37 -15.24 -2.15
CA GLY A 110 -7.55 -15.35 -0.95
C GLY A 110 -7.80 -14.23 0.07
N VAL A 111 -6.84 -14.04 0.98
CA VAL A 111 -6.93 -13.05 2.06
C VAL A 111 -6.85 -11.62 1.49
N PRO A 112 -7.77 -10.71 1.87
CA PRO A 112 -7.72 -9.30 1.51
C PRO A 112 -6.34 -8.66 1.75
N GLY A 113 -5.76 -8.05 0.72
CA GLY A 113 -4.37 -7.58 0.66
C GLY A 113 -3.51 -8.33 -0.36
N GLY A 114 -3.96 -9.49 -0.85
CA GLY A 114 -3.26 -10.27 -1.88
C GLY A 114 -1.93 -10.87 -1.40
N GLN A 115 -0.98 -11.09 -2.32
CA GLN A 115 0.25 -11.87 -2.03
C GLN A 115 1.07 -11.33 -0.85
N LEU A 116 1.04 -10.02 -0.58
CA LEU A 116 1.76 -9.42 0.57
C LEU A 116 1.25 -9.89 1.93
N MET A 117 0.03 -10.43 2.03
CA MET A 117 -0.46 -11.05 3.27
C MET A 117 0.34 -12.30 3.66
N THR A 118 1.15 -12.85 2.75
CA THR A 118 1.99 -14.03 2.98
C THR A 118 3.48 -13.71 3.19
N THR A 119 3.92 -12.46 3.01
CA THR A 119 5.30 -12.06 3.30
C THR A 119 5.45 -11.50 4.71
N THR A 120 6.61 -11.72 5.32
CA THR A 120 6.89 -11.24 6.68
C THR A 120 7.26 -9.77 6.71
N GLU A 121 8.11 -9.30 5.79
CA GLU A 121 8.74 -7.98 5.85
C GLU A 121 9.00 -7.42 4.45
N VAL A 122 8.79 -6.12 4.28
CA VAL A 122 8.86 -5.40 3.02
C VAL A 122 9.81 -4.22 3.19
N GLU A 123 11.06 -4.42 2.78
CA GLU A 123 12.13 -3.40 2.86
C GLU A 123 12.20 -2.51 1.59
N ASN A 124 11.51 -2.90 0.51
CA ASN A 124 11.63 -2.28 -0.81
C ASN A 124 10.43 -1.39 -1.23
N PHE A 125 9.46 -1.15 -0.33
CA PHE A 125 8.37 -0.22 -0.57
C PHE A 125 8.73 1.18 -0.04
N PRO A 126 8.76 2.23 -0.90
CA PRO A 126 9.23 3.54 -0.49
C PRO A 126 8.30 4.20 0.54
N GLY A 127 8.90 4.85 1.54
CA GLY A 127 8.19 5.48 2.67
C GLY A 127 8.37 4.76 4.02
N PHE A 128 8.92 3.54 4.02
CA PHE A 128 9.17 2.74 5.22
C PHE A 128 10.68 2.46 5.37
N PRO A 129 11.47 3.42 5.90
CA PRO A 129 12.94 3.31 5.94
C PRO A 129 13.45 2.18 6.85
N ASP A 130 12.67 1.82 7.88
CA ASP A 130 12.94 0.74 8.82
C ASP A 130 12.25 -0.59 8.43
N GLY A 131 11.66 -0.67 7.23
CA GLY A 131 10.80 -1.78 6.80
C GLY A 131 9.35 -1.67 7.32
N ILE A 132 8.50 -2.59 6.84
CA ILE A 132 7.12 -2.78 7.30
C ILE A 132 6.68 -4.23 7.02
N THR A 133 5.80 -4.82 7.83
CA THR A 133 5.25 -6.14 7.49
C THR A 133 4.30 -6.05 6.29
N GLY A 134 4.22 -7.12 5.50
CA GLY A 134 3.29 -7.21 4.37
C GLY A 134 1.82 -6.95 4.78
N PRO A 135 1.32 -7.60 5.85
CA PRO A 135 -0.01 -7.33 6.42
C PRO A 135 -0.21 -5.87 6.89
N ASP A 136 0.74 -5.26 7.61
CA ASP A 136 0.60 -3.88 8.08
C ASP A 136 0.56 -2.87 6.93
N LEU A 137 1.32 -3.12 5.86
CA LEU A 137 1.28 -2.30 4.64
C LEU A 137 -0.09 -2.38 3.96
N MET A 138 -0.67 -3.58 3.84
CA MET A 138 -1.99 -3.78 3.25
C MET A 138 -3.12 -3.22 4.10
N ASP A 139 -3.07 -3.37 5.43
CA ASP A 139 -4.02 -2.74 6.36
C ASP A 139 -4.00 -1.20 6.23
N LYS A 140 -2.81 -0.59 6.15
CA LYS A 140 -2.68 0.87 5.93
C LYS A 140 -3.28 1.30 4.60
N MET A 141 -3.01 0.58 3.51
CA MET A 141 -3.58 0.89 2.18
C MET A 141 -5.11 0.70 2.15
N ARG A 142 -5.62 -0.37 2.77
CA ARG A 142 -7.05 -0.64 2.93
C ARG A 142 -7.77 0.49 3.67
N LYS A 143 -7.26 0.85 4.86
CA LYS A 143 -7.79 1.98 5.67
C LYS A 143 -7.72 3.32 4.94
N GLN A 144 -6.71 3.53 4.09
CA GLN A 144 -6.61 4.73 3.26
C GLN A 144 -7.69 4.74 2.16
N ALA A 145 -8.03 3.61 1.54
CA ALA A 145 -9.14 3.51 0.59
C ALA A 145 -10.49 3.79 1.28
N GLU A 146 -10.76 3.15 2.43
CA GLU A 146 -11.98 3.37 3.23
C GLU A 146 -12.10 4.81 3.74
N ARG A 147 -10.97 5.46 4.10
CA ARG A 147 -10.98 6.87 4.52
C ARG A 147 -11.59 7.78 3.45
N TRP A 148 -11.25 7.54 2.19
CA TRP A 148 -11.73 8.30 1.04
C TRP A 148 -13.06 7.77 0.47
N GLY A 149 -13.76 6.85 1.14
CA GLY A 149 -15.10 6.42 0.74
C GLY A 149 -15.14 5.40 -0.39
N ALA A 150 -14.09 4.59 -0.56
CA ALA A 150 -14.22 3.34 -1.31
C ALA A 150 -15.10 2.36 -0.51
N GLU A 151 -16.02 1.67 -1.20
CA GLU A 151 -16.87 0.65 -0.59
C GLU A 151 -16.23 -0.72 -0.78
N LEU A 152 -15.72 -1.31 0.31
CA LEU A 152 -14.97 -2.56 0.27
C LEU A 152 -15.86 -3.76 0.64
N HIS A 153 -15.77 -4.85 -0.10
CA HIS A 153 -16.54 -6.08 0.10
C HIS A 153 -15.61 -7.30 0.10
N GLN A 154 -15.57 -8.04 1.21
CA GLN A 154 -14.78 -9.27 1.38
C GLN A 154 -15.47 -10.46 0.74
N GLU A 155 -15.59 -10.40 -0.59
CA GLU A 155 -16.32 -11.32 -1.42
C GLU A 155 -15.49 -11.70 -2.65
N ASP A 156 -15.62 -12.94 -3.10
CA ASP A 156 -15.10 -13.37 -4.39
C ASP A 156 -16.06 -12.95 -5.52
N VAL A 157 -15.50 -12.45 -6.62
CA VAL A 157 -16.25 -12.33 -7.87
C VAL A 157 -16.30 -13.71 -8.53
N GLU A 158 -17.49 -14.23 -8.75
CA GLU A 158 -17.73 -15.53 -9.39
C GLU A 158 -18.03 -15.39 -10.89
N PHE A 159 -18.55 -14.23 -11.30
CA PHE A 159 -18.93 -13.96 -12.69
C PHE A 159 -18.69 -12.50 -13.07
N ILE A 160 -18.25 -12.28 -14.31
CA ILE A 160 -18.22 -10.97 -14.95
C ILE A 160 -18.66 -11.06 -16.42
N ASP A 161 -19.44 -10.09 -16.89
CA ASP A 161 -19.66 -9.82 -18.32
C ASP A 161 -19.09 -8.44 -18.67
N VAL A 162 -18.07 -8.44 -19.53
CA VAL A 162 -17.49 -7.22 -20.12
C VAL A 162 -17.82 -7.02 -21.61
N LYS A 163 -18.65 -7.89 -22.20
CA LYS A 163 -19.11 -7.77 -23.60
C LYS A 163 -20.35 -6.90 -23.72
N SER A 164 -21.15 -6.84 -22.66
CA SER A 164 -22.37 -6.03 -22.56
C SER A 164 -22.13 -4.76 -21.74
N ARG A 165 -22.78 -3.64 -22.08
CA ARG A 165 -22.79 -2.42 -21.26
C ARG A 165 -24.20 -2.17 -20.65
N PRO A 166 -24.32 -1.71 -19.39
CA PRO A 166 -23.25 -1.63 -18.39
C PRO A 166 -22.70 -3.02 -18.06
N PHE A 167 -21.43 -3.07 -17.64
CA PHE A 167 -20.76 -4.31 -17.25
C PHE A 167 -21.46 -4.92 -16.04
N VAL A 168 -21.50 -6.25 -15.96
CA VAL A 168 -22.16 -6.98 -14.87
C VAL A 168 -21.13 -7.78 -14.08
N ILE A 169 -21.07 -7.59 -12.76
CA ILE A 169 -20.17 -8.27 -11.84
C ILE A 169 -21.04 -8.97 -10.79
N ARG A 170 -20.76 -10.24 -10.47
CA ARG A 170 -21.47 -10.98 -9.41
C ARG A 170 -20.52 -11.67 -8.44
N SER A 171 -20.86 -11.59 -7.16
CA SER A 171 -20.42 -12.52 -6.10
C SER A 171 -21.58 -13.44 -5.72
N SER A 172 -21.39 -14.27 -4.69
CA SER A 172 -22.46 -15.05 -4.06
C SER A 172 -23.57 -14.16 -3.45
N ASP A 173 -23.23 -12.96 -3.00
CA ASP A 173 -24.11 -12.08 -2.21
C ASP A 173 -24.72 -10.91 -3.01
N ARG A 174 -24.10 -10.47 -4.11
CA ARG A 174 -24.56 -9.30 -4.89
C ARG A 174 -24.33 -9.40 -6.40
N GLU A 175 -25.23 -8.80 -7.17
CA GLU A 175 -24.99 -8.36 -8.56
C GLU A 175 -24.76 -6.84 -8.56
N VAL A 176 -23.66 -6.38 -9.15
CA VAL A 176 -23.31 -4.97 -9.33
C VAL A 176 -23.19 -4.70 -10.82
N LYS A 177 -23.77 -3.58 -11.28
CA LYS A 177 -23.58 -3.08 -12.65
C LYS A 177 -22.63 -1.89 -12.62
N SER A 178 -21.77 -1.75 -13.63
CA SER A 178 -20.83 -0.63 -13.68
C SER A 178 -20.54 -0.09 -15.07
N HIS A 179 -20.20 1.21 -15.14
CA HIS A 179 -19.74 1.87 -16.35
C HIS A 179 -18.28 1.52 -16.72
N SER A 180 -17.46 1.16 -15.73
CA SER A 180 -16.04 0.83 -15.91
C SER A 180 -15.55 -0.20 -14.88
N VAL A 181 -14.54 -1.01 -15.25
CA VAL A 181 -13.95 -2.01 -14.34
C VAL A 181 -12.43 -1.91 -14.36
N ILE A 182 -11.80 -1.97 -13.18
CA ILE A 182 -10.36 -2.22 -13.03
C ILE A 182 -10.14 -3.65 -12.54
N ILE A 183 -9.39 -4.42 -13.30
CA ILE A 183 -8.94 -5.77 -12.94
C ILE A 183 -7.58 -5.65 -12.25
N ALA A 184 -7.55 -5.92 -10.95
CA ALA A 184 -6.36 -5.88 -10.09
C ALA A 184 -6.19 -7.19 -9.31
N THR A 185 -6.64 -8.32 -9.88
CA THR A 185 -6.64 -9.66 -9.28
C THR A 185 -5.23 -10.25 -9.08
N GLY A 186 -4.22 -9.61 -9.67
CA GLY A 186 -2.81 -10.00 -9.56
C GLY A 186 -2.48 -11.32 -10.26
N ALA A 187 -1.39 -11.94 -9.80
CA ALA A 187 -0.96 -13.26 -10.18
C ALA A 187 -0.59 -14.07 -8.94
N THR A 188 -0.60 -15.39 -9.06
CA THR A 188 -0.24 -16.33 -8.01
C THR A 188 1.09 -16.99 -8.35
N ALA A 189 2.08 -16.89 -7.46
CA ALA A 189 3.35 -17.61 -7.62
C ALA A 189 3.13 -19.13 -7.75
N LYS A 190 3.80 -19.79 -8.72
CA LYS A 190 3.71 -21.24 -8.86
C LYS A 190 4.53 -21.91 -7.76
N ARG A 191 3.88 -22.82 -7.03
CA ARG A 191 4.43 -23.60 -5.91
C ARG A 191 4.59 -25.07 -6.32
N LEU A 192 5.64 -25.75 -5.82
CA LEU A 192 5.89 -27.16 -6.13
C LEU A 192 4.93 -28.11 -5.40
N ARG A 193 4.38 -27.68 -4.27
CA ARG A 193 3.56 -28.48 -3.35
C ARG A 193 4.35 -29.64 -2.74
N LEU A 194 5.58 -29.35 -2.28
CA LEU A 194 6.39 -30.32 -1.54
C LEU A 194 5.69 -30.76 -0.24
N PRO A 195 5.89 -31.98 0.28
CA PRO A 195 5.18 -32.49 1.46
C PRO A 195 5.26 -31.58 2.69
N ARG A 196 6.41 -30.94 2.94
CA ARG A 196 6.63 -30.00 4.05
C ARG A 196 6.69 -28.54 3.62
N GLU A 197 6.21 -28.21 2.42
CA GLU A 197 6.35 -26.84 1.88
C GLU A 197 5.68 -25.80 2.77
N GLU A 198 4.49 -26.10 3.31
CA GLU A 198 3.71 -25.17 4.14
C GLU A 198 4.33 -24.96 5.54
N GLU A 199 5.15 -25.89 6.04
CA GLU A 199 5.89 -25.74 7.30
C GLU A 199 6.97 -24.64 7.20
N PHE A 200 7.58 -24.52 6.01
CA PHE A 200 8.74 -23.67 5.73
C PHE A 200 8.45 -22.49 4.78
N TRP A 201 7.21 -22.33 4.31
CA TRP A 201 6.80 -21.16 3.54
C TRP A 201 7.00 -19.87 4.35
N SER A 202 7.64 -18.87 3.74
CA SER A 202 8.09 -17.62 4.40
C SER A 202 9.00 -17.85 5.62
N ARG A 203 9.57 -19.07 5.78
CA ARG A 203 10.45 -19.51 6.88
C ARG A 203 11.67 -20.30 6.37
N GLY A 204 12.05 -20.05 5.12
CA GLY A 204 13.09 -20.76 4.38
C GLY A 204 12.75 -20.88 2.89
N ILE A 205 11.46 -21.06 2.54
CA ILE A 205 10.98 -21.09 1.17
C ILE A 205 10.40 -19.72 0.76
N SER A 206 10.75 -19.25 -0.43
CA SER A 206 10.23 -18.04 -1.06
C SER A 206 9.97 -18.25 -2.57
N ALA A 207 9.16 -17.39 -3.17
CA ALA A 207 8.97 -17.31 -4.63
C ALA A 207 9.33 -15.94 -5.23
N CYS A 208 10.07 -15.10 -4.49
CA CYS A 208 10.62 -13.84 -4.98
C CYS A 208 12.03 -13.61 -4.41
N ALA A 209 13.06 -13.93 -5.19
CA ALA A 209 14.44 -13.72 -4.77
C ALA A 209 14.78 -12.22 -4.63
N ILE A 210 14.14 -11.35 -5.42
CA ILE A 210 14.33 -9.89 -5.36
C ILE A 210 13.81 -9.32 -4.03
N CYS A 211 12.68 -9.83 -3.57
CA CYS A 211 12.00 -9.39 -2.34
C CYS A 211 12.80 -9.84 -1.11
N ASP A 212 13.02 -11.16 -0.97
CA ASP A 212 13.47 -11.73 0.31
C ASP A 212 14.99 -11.99 0.34
N GLY A 213 15.66 -12.01 -0.81
CA GLY A 213 17.06 -12.43 -0.93
C GLY A 213 18.08 -11.58 -0.17
N ALA A 214 17.72 -10.33 0.16
CA ALA A 214 18.52 -9.43 0.99
C ALA A 214 18.38 -9.70 2.51
N SER A 215 17.36 -10.46 2.91
CA SER A 215 17.02 -10.72 4.32
C SER A 215 18.22 -11.23 5.12
N PRO A 216 18.38 -10.81 6.39
CA PRO A 216 19.41 -11.33 7.29
C PRO A 216 19.45 -12.86 7.41
N LEU A 217 18.33 -13.56 7.13
CA LEU A 217 18.26 -15.02 7.13
C LEU A 217 19.16 -15.69 6.07
N TYR A 218 19.34 -15.04 4.92
CA TYR A 218 20.00 -15.62 3.74
C TYR A 218 21.42 -15.08 3.51
N LYS A 219 21.78 -13.97 4.17
CA LYS A 219 23.09 -13.33 4.04
C LYS A 219 24.23 -14.27 4.46
N GLY A 220 25.19 -14.47 3.56
CA GLY A 220 26.34 -15.34 3.74
C GLY A 220 26.00 -16.85 3.77
N GLN A 221 24.76 -17.24 3.47
CA GLN A 221 24.33 -18.64 3.50
C GLN A 221 24.41 -19.30 2.10
N VAL A 222 24.35 -20.63 2.07
CA VAL A 222 24.13 -21.41 0.85
C VAL A 222 22.62 -21.49 0.59
N LEU A 223 22.20 -21.14 -0.64
CA LEU A 223 20.80 -21.11 -1.06
C LEU A 223 20.57 -22.03 -2.28
N ALA A 224 19.31 -22.37 -2.56
CA ALA A 224 18.91 -23.03 -3.79
C ALA A 224 17.81 -22.26 -4.54
N VAL A 225 17.81 -22.36 -5.86
CA VAL A 225 16.75 -21.88 -6.75
C VAL A 225 16.22 -23.05 -7.57
N VAL A 226 14.91 -23.24 -7.66
CA VAL A 226 14.30 -24.22 -8.57
C VAL A 226 13.80 -23.52 -9.82
N GLY A 227 14.21 -24.03 -10.98
CA GLY A 227 13.75 -23.57 -12.28
C GLY A 227 14.85 -23.62 -13.34
N GLY A 228 14.48 -23.35 -14.60
CA GLY A 228 15.43 -23.38 -15.71
C GLY A 228 15.13 -22.40 -16.84
N GLY A 229 14.17 -21.49 -16.67
CA GLY A 229 13.96 -20.35 -17.56
C GLY A 229 14.74 -19.11 -17.10
N ASP A 230 14.63 -18.01 -17.85
CA ASP A 230 15.37 -16.77 -17.57
C ASP A 230 15.17 -16.28 -16.12
N THR A 231 13.93 -16.26 -15.61
CA THR A 231 13.61 -15.89 -14.22
C THR A 231 14.47 -16.64 -13.20
N ALA A 232 14.57 -17.97 -13.28
CA ALA A 232 15.38 -18.76 -12.34
C ALA A 232 16.88 -18.46 -12.46
N THR A 233 17.37 -18.17 -13.66
CA THR A 233 18.77 -17.80 -13.89
C THR A 233 19.10 -16.37 -13.42
N GLU A 234 18.16 -15.44 -13.56
CA GLU A 234 18.26 -14.06 -13.07
C GLU A 234 18.21 -14.02 -11.54
N GLU A 235 17.27 -14.74 -10.93
CA GLU A 235 17.16 -14.87 -9.48
C GLU A 235 18.38 -15.55 -8.87
N ALA A 236 18.90 -16.62 -9.49
CA ALA A 236 20.13 -17.28 -9.03
C ALA A 236 21.33 -16.32 -9.05
N ILE A 237 21.51 -15.53 -10.12
CA ILE A 237 22.57 -14.51 -10.19
C ILE A 237 22.33 -13.40 -9.16
N TYR A 238 21.08 -12.93 -9.00
CA TYR A 238 20.73 -11.91 -8.02
C TYR A 238 21.09 -12.34 -6.59
N LEU A 239 20.79 -13.57 -6.22
CA LEU A 239 21.10 -14.12 -4.89
C LEU A 239 22.61 -14.21 -4.62
N THR A 240 23.48 -14.34 -5.63
CA THR A 240 24.95 -14.31 -5.41
C THR A 240 25.49 -12.99 -4.85
N LYS A 241 24.68 -11.93 -4.80
CA LYS A 241 25.01 -10.67 -4.10
C LYS A 241 24.97 -10.79 -2.58
N TYR A 242 24.22 -11.77 -2.04
CA TYR A 242 23.95 -11.93 -0.61
C TYR A 242 24.36 -13.31 -0.08
N ALA A 243 24.11 -14.36 -0.87
CA ALA A 243 24.51 -15.74 -0.59
C ALA A 243 26.02 -15.94 -0.76
N CYS A 244 26.60 -16.88 -0.02
CA CYS A 244 27.98 -17.32 -0.30
C CYS A 244 28.05 -18.30 -1.47
N HIS A 245 26.97 -19.05 -1.73
CA HIS A 245 26.84 -19.97 -2.87
C HIS A 245 25.38 -20.23 -3.22
N VAL A 246 25.07 -20.47 -4.49
CA VAL A 246 23.71 -20.73 -4.98
C VAL A 246 23.65 -22.02 -5.80
N HIS A 247 22.70 -22.88 -5.51
CA HIS A 247 22.43 -24.10 -6.28
C HIS A 247 21.21 -23.94 -7.17
N LEU A 248 21.40 -23.95 -8.50
CA LEU A 248 20.29 -23.89 -9.46
C LEU A 248 19.85 -25.32 -9.81
N LEU A 249 18.63 -25.69 -9.41
CA LEU A 249 18.03 -27.01 -9.57
C LEU A 249 17.17 -27.04 -10.83
N VAL A 250 17.64 -27.76 -11.86
CA VAL A 250 17.04 -27.82 -13.18
C VAL A 250 16.49 -29.23 -13.44
N ARG A 251 15.17 -29.34 -13.61
CA ARG A 251 14.45 -30.62 -13.83
C ARG A 251 14.78 -31.34 -15.15
N ARG A 252 15.54 -30.70 -16.05
CA ARG A 252 15.94 -31.25 -17.35
C ARG A 252 17.47 -31.27 -17.45
N ASP A 253 17.96 -31.90 -18.50
CA ASP A 253 19.35 -31.96 -18.94
C ASP A 253 19.85 -30.63 -19.54
N GLN A 254 18.95 -29.70 -19.82
CA GLN A 254 19.26 -28.39 -20.39
C GLN A 254 18.42 -27.25 -19.77
N LEU A 255 18.96 -26.03 -19.83
CA LEU A 255 18.25 -24.79 -19.52
C LEU A 255 17.29 -24.40 -20.67
N ARG A 256 16.17 -23.77 -20.30
CA ARG A 256 15.24 -23.07 -21.22
C ARG A 256 15.59 -21.58 -21.36
N ALA A 257 16.37 -21.03 -20.43
CA ALA A 257 16.82 -19.63 -20.44
C ALA A 257 17.52 -19.25 -21.75
N SER A 258 17.50 -17.97 -22.09
CA SER A 258 18.26 -17.38 -23.20
C SER A 258 19.76 -17.72 -23.11
N LYS A 259 20.44 -17.87 -24.25
CA LYS A 259 21.86 -18.28 -24.29
C LYS A 259 22.76 -17.39 -23.42
N ALA A 260 22.56 -16.08 -23.48
CA ALA A 260 23.31 -15.13 -22.66
C ALA A 260 23.11 -15.33 -21.15
N MET A 261 21.92 -15.78 -20.71
CA MET A 261 21.67 -16.12 -19.30
C MET A 261 22.26 -17.48 -18.92
N GLN A 262 22.27 -18.46 -19.83
CA GLN A 262 22.99 -19.72 -19.64
C GLN A 262 24.49 -19.44 -19.44
N ASP A 263 25.11 -18.64 -20.32
CA ASP A 263 26.52 -18.26 -20.24
C ASP A 263 26.84 -17.54 -18.91
N ARG A 264 25.99 -16.61 -18.47
CA ARG A 264 26.17 -15.89 -17.19
C ARG A 264 26.11 -16.82 -15.98
N VAL A 265 25.20 -17.79 -15.96
CA VAL A 265 25.06 -18.74 -14.85
C VAL A 265 26.20 -19.75 -14.84
N LEU A 266 26.54 -20.33 -16.00
CA LEU A 266 27.56 -21.37 -16.11
C LEU A 266 28.98 -20.84 -15.84
N ASN A 267 29.24 -19.55 -16.10
CA ASN A 267 30.51 -18.89 -15.81
C ASN A 267 30.59 -18.24 -14.42
N ASN A 268 29.53 -18.29 -13.59
CA ASN A 268 29.55 -17.71 -12.24
C ASN A 268 30.07 -18.74 -11.23
N PRO A 269 31.24 -18.53 -10.59
CA PRO A 269 31.83 -19.51 -9.67
C PRO A 269 31.00 -19.73 -8.39
N ASN A 270 30.13 -18.78 -8.03
CA ASN A 270 29.24 -18.87 -6.87
C ASN A 270 27.91 -19.57 -7.20
N ILE A 271 27.77 -20.16 -8.40
CA ILE A 271 26.59 -20.94 -8.80
C ILE A 271 27.00 -22.36 -9.20
N THR A 272 26.23 -23.35 -8.75
CA THR A 272 26.30 -24.72 -9.29
C THR A 272 24.96 -25.10 -9.88
N VAL A 273 24.96 -25.45 -11.17
CA VAL A 273 23.76 -25.95 -11.86
C VAL A 273 23.68 -27.47 -11.68
N HIS A 274 22.55 -27.95 -11.15
CA HIS A 274 22.22 -29.37 -11.04
C HIS A 274 21.17 -29.70 -12.09
N PHE A 275 21.61 -30.25 -13.22
CA PHE A 275 20.72 -30.78 -14.27
C PHE A 275 20.07 -32.10 -13.82
N ASN A 276 18.98 -32.49 -14.50
CA ASN A 276 18.18 -33.68 -14.21
C ASN A 276 17.77 -33.81 -12.73
N THR A 277 17.64 -32.69 -12.01
CA THR A 277 17.46 -32.68 -10.55
C THR A 277 16.16 -31.99 -10.15
N GLU A 278 15.39 -32.64 -9.30
CA GLU A 278 14.17 -32.09 -8.69
C GLU A 278 14.25 -32.06 -7.17
N ALA A 279 13.57 -31.09 -6.56
CA ALA A 279 13.31 -31.07 -5.12
C ALA A 279 12.14 -32.00 -4.80
N VAL A 280 12.34 -32.92 -3.87
CA VAL A 280 11.34 -33.90 -3.41
C VAL A 280 10.65 -33.42 -2.14
N ASP A 281 11.42 -32.96 -1.15
CA ASP A 281 10.90 -32.40 0.11
C ASP A 281 11.94 -31.50 0.81
N VAL A 282 11.55 -30.86 1.91
CA VAL A 282 12.38 -29.94 2.69
C VAL A 282 12.80 -30.57 4.02
N VAL A 283 14.09 -30.41 4.35
CA VAL A 283 14.69 -30.92 5.59
C VAL A 283 14.81 -29.79 6.60
N GLY A 284 14.19 -29.97 7.77
CA GLY A 284 14.31 -29.09 8.92
C GLY A 284 15.29 -29.61 9.98
N ASN A 285 15.88 -28.70 10.76
CA ASN A 285 16.74 -29.01 11.89
C ASN A 285 15.94 -29.23 13.19
N THR A 286 16.64 -29.60 14.27
CA THR A 286 16.06 -29.82 15.62
C THR A 286 15.43 -28.57 16.26
N LYS A 287 15.57 -27.38 15.65
CA LYS A 287 14.94 -26.12 16.06
C LYS A 287 13.74 -25.74 15.18
N GLY A 288 13.30 -26.61 14.26
CA GLY A 288 12.17 -26.34 13.36
C GLY A 288 12.47 -25.26 12.30
N GLN A 289 13.74 -25.12 11.90
CA GLN A 289 14.17 -24.22 10.82
C GLN A 289 14.64 -25.03 9.62
N MET A 290 14.47 -24.51 8.40
CA MET A 290 15.00 -25.14 7.19
C MET A 290 16.53 -25.30 7.28
N SER A 291 17.03 -26.48 6.89
CA SER A 291 18.45 -26.82 6.86
C SER A 291 18.89 -27.56 5.59
N GLY A 292 17.96 -28.00 4.74
CA GLY A 292 18.30 -28.60 3.46
C GLY A 292 17.08 -28.97 2.62
N ILE A 293 17.36 -29.58 1.47
CA ILE A 293 16.36 -30.06 0.51
C ILE A 293 16.70 -31.52 0.18
N GLN A 294 15.71 -32.41 0.22
CA GLN A 294 15.85 -33.74 -0.37
C GLN A 294 15.72 -33.60 -1.89
N LEU A 295 16.78 -33.95 -2.60
CA LEU A 295 16.85 -33.92 -4.06
C LEU A 295 16.76 -35.33 -4.61
N ARG A 296 16.15 -35.47 -5.78
CA ARG A 296 16.22 -36.67 -6.60
C ARG A 296 16.74 -36.33 -7.99
N ARG A 297 17.64 -37.18 -8.49
CA ARG A 297 18.03 -37.22 -9.90
C ARG A 297 17.04 -38.05 -10.70
N ILE A 298 16.55 -37.47 -11.80
CA ILE A 298 15.53 -38.07 -12.67
C ILE A 298 16.14 -39.11 -13.62
N ASP A 299 17.42 -38.93 -13.98
CA ASP A 299 18.15 -39.81 -14.87
C ASP A 299 18.71 -41.07 -14.17
N THR A 300 19.05 -40.98 -12.88
CA THR A 300 19.62 -42.11 -12.11
C THR A 300 18.71 -42.64 -10.99
N GLY A 301 17.69 -41.89 -10.58
CA GLY A 301 16.90 -42.19 -9.37
C GLY A 301 17.65 -41.92 -8.05
N GLU A 302 18.88 -41.39 -8.11
CA GLU A 302 19.71 -41.10 -6.94
C GLU A 302 19.09 -40.01 -6.07
N GLU A 303 18.87 -40.30 -4.78
CA GLU A 303 18.41 -39.31 -3.81
C GLU A 303 19.54 -38.86 -2.87
N LYS A 304 19.58 -37.56 -2.58
CA LYS A 304 20.54 -36.94 -1.65
C LYS A 304 19.94 -35.75 -0.92
N VAL A 305 20.48 -35.43 0.26
CA VAL A 305 20.17 -34.15 0.93
C VAL A 305 21.19 -33.11 0.51
N LEU A 306 20.72 -31.94 0.07
CA LEU A 306 21.54 -30.75 -0.15
C LEU A 306 21.34 -29.78 1.01
N GLU A 307 22.40 -29.46 1.74
CA GLU A 307 22.36 -28.49 2.85
C GLU A 307 22.24 -27.05 2.33
N VAL A 308 21.14 -26.38 2.66
CA VAL A 308 20.87 -24.97 2.29
C VAL A 308 20.02 -24.30 3.37
N LYS A 309 20.08 -22.96 3.45
CA LYS A 309 19.23 -22.15 4.34
C LYS A 309 18.00 -21.56 3.68
N GLY A 310 17.92 -21.57 2.35
CA GLY A 310 16.77 -21.06 1.63
C GLY A 310 16.54 -21.75 0.29
N LEU A 311 15.28 -21.78 -0.13
CA LEU A 311 14.78 -22.36 -1.37
C LEU A 311 13.89 -21.34 -2.09
N PHE A 312 14.27 -20.94 -3.30
CA PHE A 312 13.58 -19.93 -4.09
C PHE A 312 12.94 -20.55 -5.35
N TYR A 313 11.68 -20.20 -5.63
CA TYR A 313 10.90 -20.76 -6.75
C TYR A 313 10.89 -19.86 -7.99
N GLY A 314 11.92 -19.99 -8.83
CA GLY A 314 12.01 -19.35 -10.15
C GLY A 314 11.16 -20.02 -11.25
N ILE A 315 10.02 -20.63 -10.90
CA ILE A 315 9.15 -21.40 -11.83
C ILE A 315 7.99 -20.58 -12.43
N GLY A 316 7.98 -19.27 -12.20
CA GLY A 316 7.03 -18.32 -12.76
C GLY A 316 5.71 -18.22 -11.99
N HIS A 317 4.76 -17.45 -12.52
CA HIS A 317 3.47 -17.18 -11.89
C HIS A 317 2.31 -17.60 -12.80
N THR A 318 1.09 -17.64 -12.26
CA THR A 318 -0.18 -17.79 -12.99
C THR A 318 -1.00 -16.52 -12.76
N PRO A 319 -1.31 -15.72 -13.78
CA PRO A 319 -2.19 -14.56 -13.63
C PRO A 319 -3.62 -14.99 -13.26
N ASN A 320 -4.30 -14.19 -12.44
CA ASN A 320 -5.63 -14.48 -11.92
C ASN A 320 -6.72 -13.90 -12.85
N SER A 321 -6.65 -14.26 -14.14
CA SER A 321 -7.45 -13.72 -15.25
C SER A 321 -8.60 -14.64 -15.72
N GLN A 322 -8.86 -15.75 -15.01
CA GLN A 322 -9.70 -16.86 -15.48
C GLN A 322 -11.13 -16.43 -15.86
N LEU A 323 -11.73 -15.51 -15.09
CA LEU A 323 -13.08 -14.97 -15.32
C LEU A 323 -13.23 -14.20 -16.65
N LEU A 324 -12.13 -13.73 -17.23
CA LEU A 324 -12.08 -12.85 -18.40
C LEU A 324 -11.67 -13.59 -19.68
N GLN A 325 -11.41 -14.90 -19.59
CA GLN A 325 -11.01 -15.72 -20.73
C GLN A 325 -12.07 -15.69 -21.83
N GLY A 326 -11.64 -15.36 -23.06
CA GLY A 326 -12.54 -15.19 -24.20
C GLY A 326 -13.44 -13.94 -24.13
N GLN A 327 -13.20 -13.03 -23.18
CA GLN A 327 -13.85 -11.71 -23.10
C GLN A 327 -12.89 -10.56 -23.42
N ILE A 328 -11.62 -10.69 -23.02
CA ILE A 328 -10.54 -9.75 -23.34
C ILE A 328 -9.36 -10.51 -23.97
N GLU A 329 -8.46 -9.78 -24.62
CA GLU A 329 -7.21 -10.33 -25.15
C GLU A 329 -6.23 -10.64 -24.01
N LEU A 330 -5.71 -11.87 -24.03
CA LEU A 330 -4.70 -12.37 -23.10
C LEU A 330 -3.47 -12.84 -23.88
N ASP A 331 -2.30 -12.75 -23.25
CA ASP A 331 -1.07 -13.32 -23.78
C ASP A 331 -1.09 -14.88 -23.71
N SER A 332 -0.09 -15.52 -24.31
CA SER A 332 0.04 -16.99 -24.29
C SER A 332 0.22 -17.62 -22.90
N SER A 333 0.55 -16.82 -21.88
CA SER A 333 0.67 -17.24 -20.48
C SER A 333 -0.58 -16.89 -19.63
N GLY A 334 -1.56 -16.19 -20.21
CA GLY A 334 -2.81 -15.77 -19.60
C GLY A 334 -2.82 -14.37 -18.98
N TYR A 335 -1.75 -13.56 -19.12
CA TYR A 335 -1.73 -12.18 -18.63
C TYR A 335 -2.61 -11.30 -19.50
N ILE A 336 -3.22 -10.28 -18.90
CA ILE A 336 -4.05 -9.32 -19.63
C ILE A 336 -3.16 -8.43 -20.48
N LEU A 337 -3.43 -8.36 -21.79
CA LEU A 337 -2.73 -7.44 -22.68
C LEU A 337 -3.27 -6.01 -22.47
N VAL A 338 -2.34 -5.06 -22.37
CA VAL A 338 -2.64 -3.63 -22.26
C VAL A 338 -1.83 -2.81 -23.26
N ASP A 339 -2.38 -1.67 -23.70
CA ASP A 339 -1.63 -0.69 -24.50
C ASP A 339 -0.41 -0.20 -23.70
N GLU A 340 0.79 -0.30 -24.30
CA GLU A 340 2.08 -0.03 -23.64
C GLU A 340 2.12 1.35 -22.95
N GLY A 341 2.53 1.37 -21.68
CA GLY A 341 2.57 2.60 -20.86
C GLY A 341 1.20 3.10 -20.38
N THR A 342 0.13 2.33 -20.57
CA THR A 342 -1.22 2.64 -20.09
C THR A 342 -1.81 1.49 -19.24
N ALA A 343 -3.10 1.58 -18.88
CA ALA A 343 -3.85 0.50 -18.26
C ALA A 343 -4.98 -0.06 -19.15
N LYS A 344 -5.09 0.40 -20.42
CA LYS A 344 -6.22 0.05 -21.31
C LYS A 344 -6.11 -1.39 -21.80
N THR A 345 -7.19 -2.15 -21.70
CA THR A 345 -7.29 -3.49 -22.31
C THR A 345 -7.93 -3.43 -23.71
N SER A 346 -8.02 -4.58 -24.39
CA SER A 346 -8.78 -4.74 -25.65
C SER A 346 -10.27 -4.35 -25.57
N VAL A 347 -10.84 -4.20 -24.37
CA VAL A 347 -12.23 -3.78 -24.16
C VAL A 347 -12.25 -2.39 -23.54
N ASP A 348 -12.83 -1.44 -24.27
CA ASP A 348 -12.94 -0.06 -23.85
C ASP A 348 -13.71 0.10 -22.52
N GLY A 349 -13.23 0.95 -21.61
CA GLY A 349 -13.75 1.06 -20.25
C GLY A 349 -13.39 -0.10 -19.31
N VAL A 350 -12.66 -1.13 -19.76
CA VAL A 350 -12.03 -2.15 -18.92
C VAL A 350 -10.53 -1.91 -18.87
N PHE A 351 -9.99 -1.83 -17.66
CA PHE A 351 -8.60 -1.53 -17.38
C PHE A 351 -7.96 -2.64 -16.54
N ALA A 352 -6.65 -2.81 -16.64
CA ALA A 352 -5.90 -3.80 -15.83
C ALA A 352 -4.72 -3.14 -15.10
N ALA A 353 -4.41 -3.61 -13.90
CA ALA A 353 -3.35 -3.09 -13.05
C ALA A 353 -2.67 -4.17 -12.21
N GLY A 354 -1.38 -3.98 -11.91
CA GLY A 354 -0.53 -4.92 -11.18
C GLY A 354 -0.25 -6.20 -11.95
N ASP A 355 0.16 -7.23 -11.21
CA ASP A 355 0.68 -8.51 -11.72
C ASP A 355 -0.27 -9.28 -12.65
N VAL A 356 -1.54 -8.90 -12.80
CA VAL A 356 -2.45 -9.53 -13.77
C VAL A 356 -2.11 -9.15 -15.23
N GLN A 357 -1.41 -8.03 -15.42
CA GLN A 357 -0.87 -7.57 -16.72
C GLN A 357 0.67 -7.46 -16.71
N ASP A 358 1.28 -7.21 -15.55
CA ASP A 358 2.73 -7.14 -15.37
C ASP A 358 3.33 -8.54 -15.13
N HIS A 359 3.98 -9.10 -16.15
CA HIS A 359 4.76 -10.33 -16.05
C HIS A 359 6.26 -10.08 -15.86
N GLU A 360 6.73 -8.84 -16.02
CA GLU A 360 8.14 -8.47 -16.02
C GLU A 360 8.62 -8.12 -14.60
N TRP A 361 8.02 -7.11 -13.96
CA TRP A 361 8.53 -6.50 -12.73
C TRP A 361 7.96 -7.14 -11.46
N ARG A 362 6.63 -7.29 -11.39
CA ARG A 362 5.91 -7.98 -10.29
C ARG A 362 6.35 -7.51 -8.90
N GLN A 363 6.35 -6.19 -8.69
CA GLN A 363 6.71 -5.55 -7.40
C GLN A 363 5.50 -4.80 -6.82
N ALA A 364 5.39 -4.75 -5.49
CA ALA A 364 4.32 -4.02 -4.81
C ALA A 364 4.25 -2.53 -5.22
N VAL A 365 5.40 -1.90 -5.44
CA VAL A 365 5.50 -0.50 -5.87
C VAL A 365 5.12 -0.28 -7.34
N THR A 366 5.44 -1.21 -8.25
CA THR A 366 5.02 -1.13 -9.67
C THR A 366 3.52 -1.41 -9.78
N ALA A 367 3.00 -2.37 -9.01
CA ALA A 367 1.58 -2.65 -8.88
C ALA A 367 0.81 -1.41 -8.37
N ALA A 368 1.25 -0.78 -7.28
CA ALA A 368 0.65 0.48 -6.80
C ALA A 368 0.67 1.58 -7.87
N GLY A 369 1.81 1.79 -8.55
CA GLY A 369 1.94 2.76 -9.65
C GLY A 369 0.95 2.51 -10.79
N SER A 370 0.84 1.26 -11.26
CA SER A 370 -0.13 0.90 -12.31
C SER A 370 -1.60 1.04 -11.85
N GLY A 371 -1.90 0.83 -10.56
CA GLY A 371 -3.23 1.09 -9.98
C GLY A 371 -3.63 2.57 -10.06
N CYS A 372 -2.69 3.48 -9.82
CA CYS A 372 -2.88 4.92 -10.05
C CYS A 372 -3.15 5.23 -11.54
N ILE A 373 -2.36 4.66 -12.46
CA ILE A 373 -2.55 4.82 -13.91
C ILE A 373 -3.95 4.34 -14.33
N ALA A 374 -4.42 3.21 -13.80
CA ALA A 374 -5.75 2.68 -14.09
C ALA A 374 -6.87 3.61 -13.59
N ALA A 375 -6.82 4.07 -12.33
CA ALA A 375 -7.84 4.97 -11.78
C ALA A 375 -7.94 6.30 -12.55
N LEU A 376 -6.80 6.92 -12.88
CA LEU A 376 -6.76 8.13 -13.71
C LEU A 376 -7.24 7.89 -15.16
N SER A 377 -7.11 6.66 -15.66
CA SER A 377 -7.64 6.28 -16.97
C SER A 377 -9.15 6.09 -16.94
N VAL A 378 -9.70 5.52 -15.86
CA VAL A 378 -11.15 5.40 -15.62
C VAL A 378 -11.81 6.78 -15.52
N GLU A 379 -11.27 7.68 -14.70
CA GLU A 379 -11.78 9.06 -14.54
C GLU A 379 -11.93 9.74 -15.92
N ARG A 380 -10.86 9.73 -16.72
CA ARG A 380 -10.86 10.30 -18.07
C ARG A 380 -11.85 9.61 -18.99
N TYR A 381 -11.99 8.29 -18.91
CA TYR A 381 -12.93 7.52 -19.71
C TYR A 381 -14.39 7.86 -19.36
N LEU A 382 -14.73 7.94 -18.07
CA LEU A 382 -16.08 8.28 -17.61
C LEU A 382 -16.47 9.72 -18.03
N VAL A 383 -15.57 10.68 -17.84
CA VAL A 383 -15.76 12.08 -18.27
C VAL A 383 -15.91 12.18 -19.80
N SER A 384 -15.04 11.51 -20.56
CA SER A 384 -15.05 11.62 -22.04
C SER A 384 -16.28 10.98 -22.70
N ASN A 385 -16.99 10.10 -21.98
CA ASN A 385 -18.20 9.41 -22.47
C ASN A 385 -19.50 9.90 -21.80
N ASP A 386 -19.45 10.95 -20.98
CA ASP A 386 -20.60 11.48 -20.23
C ASP A 386 -21.27 10.41 -19.33
N LEU A 387 -20.45 9.54 -18.73
CA LEU A 387 -20.86 8.44 -17.84
C LEU A 387 -20.56 8.71 -16.36
N LEU A 388 -19.92 9.85 -16.03
CA LEU A 388 -19.53 10.18 -14.67
C LEU A 388 -20.72 10.66 -13.84
N VAL A 389 -21.03 9.96 -12.75
CA VAL A 389 -21.95 10.43 -11.70
C VAL A 389 -21.12 10.84 -10.48
N GLU A 390 -20.95 12.15 -10.26
CA GLU A 390 -20.15 12.67 -9.15
C GLU A 390 -20.75 12.32 -7.78
N PHE A 391 -20.09 11.44 -7.02
CA PHE A 391 -20.46 11.13 -5.65
C PHE A 391 -19.80 12.11 -4.68
N HIS A 392 -20.60 13.04 -4.18
CA HIS A 392 -20.18 13.90 -3.09
C HIS A 392 -20.14 13.06 -1.82
N GLN A 393 -18.93 12.85 -1.27
CA GLN A 393 -18.80 12.25 0.05
C GLN A 393 -19.70 13.01 1.03
N PRO A 394 -20.48 12.33 1.89
CA PRO A 394 -21.10 13.02 3.01
C PRO A 394 -19.98 13.72 3.77
N VAL A 395 -20.21 14.95 4.24
CA VAL A 395 -19.22 15.67 5.04
C VAL A 395 -18.99 14.85 6.29
N ARG A 396 -17.96 14.00 6.24
CA ARG A 396 -17.40 13.38 7.42
C ARG A 396 -16.97 14.58 8.24
N GLU A 397 -17.52 14.70 9.44
CA GLU A 397 -16.78 15.29 10.52
C GLU A 397 -15.51 14.45 10.66
N GLU A 398 -14.49 14.78 9.85
CA GLU A 398 -13.15 14.73 10.37
C GLU A 398 -13.27 15.41 11.73
N LYS A 399 -12.82 14.73 12.78
CA LYS A 399 -12.34 15.44 13.96
C LYS A 399 -11.08 16.22 13.56
N LYS A 400 -11.25 17.25 12.74
CA LYS A 400 -11.07 18.59 13.28
C LYS A 400 -11.66 18.54 14.67
N LYS A 401 -10.77 18.44 15.67
CA LYS A 401 -10.95 19.30 16.82
C LYS A 401 -11.18 20.67 16.19
N GLU A 402 -12.44 21.07 16.04
CA GLU A 402 -12.74 22.46 16.29
C GLU A 402 -11.99 22.79 17.57
N ILE A 403 -11.27 23.90 17.57
CA ILE A 403 -10.72 24.44 18.80
C ILE A 403 -11.92 25.06 19.54
N GLU A 404 -12.89 24.20 19.91
CA GLU A 404 -13.82 24.43 20.98
C GLU A 404 -12.98 24.86 22.18
N GLY A 405 -13.43 25.87 22.91
CA GLY A 405 -12.79 26.32 24.15
C GLY A 405 -12.87 25.25 25.24
N LYS A 406 -12.03 24.22 25.15
CA LYS A 406 -11.83 23.15 26.13
C LYS A 406 -10.40 23.05 26.65
N ASP A 407 -9.51 23.92 26.16
CA ASP A 407 -8.32 24.39 26.91
C ASP A 407 -8.66 25.65 27.74
N VAL A 408 -9.89 25.71 28.29
CA VAL A 408 -10.29 26.77 29.24
C VAL A 408 -9.70 26.45 30.60
N GLU A 409 -8.67 27.20 30.97
CA GLU A 409 -8.27 27.77 32.29
C GLU A 409 -8.46 27.01 33.62
N MET A 410 -9.29 25.97 33.74
CA MET A 410 -9.58 25.27 34.99
C MET A 410 -8.42 24.39 35.45
N GLY A 411 -7.48 25.00 36.19
CA GLY A 411 -6.44 24.29 36.94
C GLY A 411 -5.00 24.73 36.64
N PHE A 412 -4.77 25.67 35.71
CA PHE A 412 -3.43 26.26 35.54
C PHE A 412 -3.19 27.36 36.59
N ASP A 413 -2.39 27.03 37.60
CA ASP A 413 -1.82 27.99 38.54
C ASP A 413 -0.29 28.02 38.36
N ILE A 414 0.27 29.19 38.06
CA ILE A 414 1.72 29.37 37.86
C ILE A 414 2.54 29.07 39.12
N THR A 415 1.93 29.08 40.31
CA THR A 415 2.58 28.68 41.56
C THR A 415 2.79 27.17 41.67
N HIS A 416 2.03 26.36 40.93
CA HIS A 416 2.23 24.92 40.89
C HIS A 416 3.53 24.53 40.18
N THR A 417 4.14 23.46 40.66
CA THR A 417 5.34 22.86 40.07
C THR A 417 5.00 21.97 38.89
N LYS A 418 3.88 21.23 38.95
CA LYS A 418 3.54 20.18 37.98
C LYS A 418 2.31 20.55 37.15
N HIS A 419 2.43 20.37 35.84
CA HIS A 419 1.49 20.81 34.82
C HIS A 419 1.29 19.74 33.74
N LYS A 420 0.17 19.80 33.00
CA LYS A 420 -0.07 18.98 31.81
C LYS A 420 -0.51 19.87 30.63
N GLY A 421 -0.11 19.48 29.43
CA GLY A 421 -0.66 19.97 28.17
C GLY A 421 -0.05 21.27 27.63
N GLN A 422 -0.29 21.51 26.35
CA GLN A 422 0.26 22.63 25.58
C GLN A 422 0.03 24.03 26.20
N TYR A 423 -1.11 24.27 26.84
CA TYR A 423 -1.46 25.59 27.38
C TYR A 423 -0.51 26.00 28.52
N ALA A 424 -0.28 25.08 29.46
CA ALA A 424 0.63 25.32 30.57
C ALA A 424 2.06 25.55 30.09
N LEU A 425 2.53 24.75 29.11
CA LEU A 425 3.84 24.95 28.50
C LEU A 425 3.98 26.38 27.92
N ARG A 426 3.03 26.82 27.09
CA ARG A 426 3.06 28.16 26.48
C ARG A 426 3.03 29.28 27.53
N LYS A 427 2.23 29.14 28.59
CA LYS A 427 2.16 30.14 29.68
C LYS A 427 3.46 30.21 30.48
N LEU A 428 4.03 29.06 30.88
CA LEU A 428 5.26 29.02 31.66
C LEU A 428 6.46 29.52 30.86
N TYR A 429 6.57 29.13 29.60
CA TYR A 429 7.64 29.53 28.68
C TYR A 429 7.71 31.04 28.45
N HIS A 430 6.58 31.76 28.58
CA HIS A 430 6.54 33.22 28.50
C HIS A 430 6.50 33.94 29.85
N GLY A 431 5.99 33.29 30.91
CA GLY A 431 5.65 33.92 32.19
C GLY A 431 6.52 33.54 33.39
N SER A 432 7.38 32.53 33.31
CA SER A 432 8.22 32.09 34.43
C SER A 432 9.73 32.16 34.12
N PRO A 433 10.57 32.64 35.06
CA PRO A 433 12.03 32.58 34.96
C PRO A 433 12.62 31.23 35.46
N ARG A 434 11.79 30.36 36.06
CA ARG A 434 12.20 29.04 36.57
C ARG A 434 12.59 28.10 35.43
N LEU A 435 13.41 27.10 35.75
CA LEU A 435 13.78 26.05 34.79
C LEU A 435 12.53 25.23 34.41
N ILE A 436 12.24 25.06 33.13
CA ILE A 436 11.08 24.30 32.66
C ILE A 436 11.56 22.94 32.13
N LEU A 437 11.03 21.86 32.67
CA LEU A 437 11.31 20.46 32.31
C LEU A 437 10.07 19.86 31.65
N VAL A 438 10.14 19.63 30.35
CA VAL A 438 9.02 19.11 29.54
C VAL A 438 9.25 17.63 29.26
N LEU A 439 8.37 16.77 29.77
CA LEU A 439 8.33 15.35 29.45
C LEU A 439 7.33 15.10 28.32
N TYR A 440 7.85 14.63 27.19
CA TYR A 440 7.07 14.09 26.08
C TYR A 440 6.86 12.60 26.31
N THR A 441 5.60 12.18 26.37
CA THR A 441 5.16 10.83 26.70
C THR A 441 4.04 10.37 25.76
N SER A 442 3.68 9.09 25.80
CA SER A 442 2.44 8.57 25.19
C SER A 442 1.82 7.49 26.10
N PRO A 443 0.51 7.19 26.02
CA PRO A 443 -0.14 6.15 26.81
C PRO A 443 0.36 4.73 26.47
N THR A 444 0.77 4.51 25.22
CA THR A 444 1.28 3.24 24.70
C THR A 444 2.77 3.03 25.01
N CYS A 445 3.50 4.10 25.34
CA CYS A 445 4.93 4.07 25.68
C CYS A 445 5.24 3.33 27.00
N GLY A 446 5.72 2.08 26.89
CA GLY A 446 6.19 1.28 28.03
C GLY A 446 7.26 1.97 28.89
N PRO A 447 8.39 2.44 28.33
CA PRO A 447 9.46 3.08 29.10
C PRO A 447 9.04 4.40 29.79
N CYS A 448 8.03 5.09 29.27
CA CYS A 448 7.47 6.30 29.88
C CYS A 448 6.84 6.00 31.26
N ARG A 449 6.20 4.84 31.41
CA ARG A 449 5.64 4.36 32.69
C ARG A 449 6.73 4.14 33.75
N THR A 450 7.94 3.76 33.34
CA THR A 450 9.11 3.64 34.22
C THR A 450 9.73 5.00 34.55
N LEU A 451 9.82 5.93 33.59
CA LEU A 451 10.45 7.24 33.80
C LEU A 451 9.58 8.19 34.64
N LYS A 452 8.26 8.20 34.47
CA LYS A 452 7.37 9.15 35.14
C LYS A 452 7.46 9.14 36.68
N PRO A 453 7.51 7.99 37.39
CA PRO A 453 7.76 7.94 38.84
C PRO A 453 9.19 8.33 39.25
N ILE A 454 10.16 8.18 38.34
CA ILE A 454 11.56 8.57 38.57
C ILE A 454 11.69 10.08 38.54
N LEU A 455 11.14 10.73 37.49
CA LEU A 455 11.10 12.18 37.33
C LEU A 455 10.31 12.86 38.45
N ASN A 456 9.10 12.39 38.76
CA ASN A 456 8.29 12.98 39.83
C ASN A 456 9.07 13.12 41.14
N LYS A 457 9.74 12.04 41.58
CA LYS A 457 10.57 12.06 42.79
C LYS A 457 11.76 13.01 42.74
N VAL A 458 12.28 13.35 41.55
CA VAL A 458 13.34 14.36 41.41
C VAL A 458 12.72 15.76 41.42
N ILE A 459 11.61 15.98 40.72
CA ILE A 459 10.90 17.27 40.70
C ILE A 459 10.46 17.68 42.12
N ASP A 460 9.98 16.73 42.92
CA ASP A 460 9.58 16.94 44.33
C ASP A 460 10.75 17.46 45.21
N GLU A 461 12.01 17.23 44.82
CA GLU A 461 13.21 17.72 45.52
C GLU A 461 13.58 19.17 45.13
N TYR A 462 13.01 19.71 44.04
CA TYR A 462 13.30 21.07 43.52
C TYR A 462 12.01 21.88 43.24
N ASP A 463 10.99 21.67 44.07
CA ASP A 463 9.62 22.19 43.92
C ASP A 463 9.52 23.73 43.83
N GLU A 464 10.52 24.47 44.32
CA GLU A 464 10.58 25.95 44.20
C GLU A 464 11.35 26.45 42.95
N TYR A 465 12.11 25.58 42.27
CA TYR A 465 13.08 25.96 41.24
C TYR A 465 12.70 25.53 39.81
N VAL A 466 11.90 24.46 39.67
CA VAL A 466 11.60 23.83 38.38
C VAL A 466 10.10 23.81 38.11
N HIS A 467 9.64 24.11 36.90
CA HIS A 467 8.31 23.67 36.46
C HIS A 467 8.44 22.39 35.66
N PHE A 468 7.58 21.42 35.94
CA PHE A 468 7.44 20.17 35.22
C PHE A 468 6.17 20.21 34.37
N VAL A 469 6.30 19.97 33.07
CA VAL A 469 5.15 19.89 32.14
C VAL A 469 5.13 18.54 31.46
N GLU A 470 4.01 17.83 31.57
CA GLU A 470 3.77 16.59 30.83
C GLU A 470 3.00 16.90 29.53
N ILE A 471 3.59 16.54 28.39
CA ILE A 471 2.99 16.63 27.06
C ILE A 471 2.76 15.19 26.57
N ASP A 472 1.51 14.85 26.30
CA ASP A 472 1.18 13.59 25.65
C ASP A 472 1.21 13.80 24.12
N ILE A 473 2.10 13.11 23.42
CA ILE A 473 2.30 13.29 21.98
C ILE A 473 1.10 12.80 21.15
N GLU A 474 0.23 11.96 21.73
CA GLU A 474 -1.02 11.52 21.10
C GLU A 474 -2.15 12.55 21.32
N GLU A 475 -2.08 13.38 22.37
CA GLU A 475 -3.05 14.47 22.62
C GLU A 475 -2.65 15.81 21.97
N ASP A 476 -1.35 16.14 21.97
CA ASP A 476 -0.71 17.40 21.54
C ASP A 476 0.36 17.20 20.42
N PRO A 477 0.02 16.58 19.26
CA PRO A 477 1.02 16.21 18.24
C PRO A 477 1.77 17.40 17.63
N GLU A 478 1.12 18.55 17.45
CA GLU A 478 1.72 19.78 16.90
C GLU A 478 2.89 20.29 17.76
N ILE A 479 2.79 20.15 19.09
CA ILE A 479 3.85 20.55 20.02
C ILE A 479 5.02 19.56 19.97
N ALA A 480 4.76 18.27 19.78
CA ALA A 480 5.79 17.26 19.62
C ALA A 480 6.56 17.43 18.30
N GLU A 481 5.88 17.75 17.21
CA GLU A 481 6.49 18.05 15.91
C GLU A 481 7.33 19.33 15.97
N ALA A 482 6.78 20.43 16.49
CA ALA A 482 7.50 21.70 16.64
C ALA A 482 8.73 21.60 17.57
N ALA A 483 8.71 20.67 18.54
CA ALA A 483 9.83 20.38 19.44
C ALA A 483 10.82 19.35 18.88
N GLY A 484 10.61 18.80 17.68
CA GLY A 484 11.51 17.84 17.04
C GLY A 484 11.57 16.47 17.74
N ILE A 485 10.45 16.01 18.30
CA ILE A 485 10.40 14.79 19.10
C ILE A 485 10.31 13.55 18.22
N MET A 486 11.47 12.91 17.99
CA MET A 486 11.59 11.67 17.21
C MET A 486 11.19 10.38 17.96
N GLY A 487 10.81 10.47 19.25
CA GLY A 487 10.39 9.30 20.04
C GLY A 487 10.25 9.58 21.54
N THR A 488 9.52 8.71 22.24
CA THR A 488 9.19 8.85 23.67
C THR A 488 9.77 7.72 24.54
N PRO A 489 10.14 7.97 25.82
CA PRO A 489 10.10 9.27 26.47
C PRO A 489 11.23 10.19 25.99
N CYS A 490 10.93 11.48 25.89
CA CYS A 490 11.93 12.51 25.67
C CYS A 490 11.72 13.61 26.71
N VAL A 491 12.81 14.14 27.27
CA VAL A 491 12.78 15.27 28.20
C VAL A 491 13.54 16.43 27.61
N GLN A 492 12.91 17.60 27.49
CA GLN A 492 13.56 18.84 27.11
C GLN A 492 13.59 19.82 28.28
N PHE A 493 14.66 20.60 28.37
CA PHE A 493 14.87 21.60 29.40
C PHE A 493 14.94 22.98 28.75
N PHE A 494 14.16 23.93 29.27
CA PHE A 494 14.10 25.29 28.79
C PHE A 494 14.37 26.28 29.93
N LYS A 495 15.18 27.30 29.66
CA LYS A 495 15.36 28.46 30.56
C LYS A 495 15.52 29.71 29.71
N ASN A 496 14.98 30.84 30.15
CA ASN A 496 15.07 32.13 29.44
C ASN A 496 14.61 32.09 27.96
N LYS A 497 13.62 31.25 27.65
CA LYS A 497 13.10 30.98 26.28
C LYS A 497 14.05 30.21 25.35
N GLU A 498 15.16 29.66 25.84
CA GLU A 498 16.05 28.80 25.06
C GLU A 498 15.96 27.34 25.52
N MET A 499 16.05 26.40 24.58
CA MET A 499 16.20 24.98 24.89
C MET A 499 17.66 24.71 25.24
N ILE A 500 17.94 24.42 26.51
CA ILE A 500 19.30 24.25 27.02
C ILE A 500 19.77 22.79 26.98
N ARG A 501 18.85 21.81 26.97
CA ARG A 501 19.19 20.39 26.87
C ARG A 501 18.03 19.51 26.43
N THR A 502 18.35 18.37 25.83
CA THR A 502 17.44 17.26 25.54
C THR A 502 18.02 15.97 26.09
N PHE A 503 17.19 15.15 26.73
CA PHE A 503 17.48 13.77 27.12
C PHE A 503 16.47 12.82 26.46
N SER A 504 16.94 12.02 25.51
CA SER A 504 16.14 10.96 24.89
C SER A 504 16.22 9.67 25.71
N GLY A 505 15.09 8.99 25.87
CA GLY A 505 14.97 7.73 26.61
C GLY A 505 14.98 7.90 28.13
N VAL A 506 15.07 6.77 28.84
CA VAL A 506 15.12 6.74 30.31
C VAL A 506 16.55 7.07 30.78
N LYS A 507 16.70 8.07 31.64
CA LYS A 507 17.97 8.46 32.29
C LYS A 507 17.94 8.17 33.79
N MET A 508 19.12 8.09 34.42
CA MET A 508 19.23 7.89 35.85
C MET A 508 18.85 9.17 36.61
N LYS A 509 18.30 9.03 37.83
CA LYS A 509 17.96 10.18 38.72
C LYS A 509 19.09 11.17 38.88
N LYS A 510 20.32 10.67 38.97
CA LYS A 510 21.53 11.47 39.16
C LYS A 510 21.71 12.49 38.02
N GLU A 511 21.50 12.08 36.78
CA GLU A 511 21.63 12.96 35.59
C GLU A 511 20.62 14.12 35.62
N TYR A 512 19.38 13.85 36.05
CA TYR A 512 18.36 14.89 36.22
C TYR A 512 18.72 15.87 37.34
N ARG A 513 19.20 15.37 38.50
CA ARG A 513 19.63 16.21 39.63
C ARG A 513 20.81 17.11 39.27
N GLU A 514 21.89 16.53 38.74
CA GLU A 514 23.09 17.27 38.36
C GLU A 514 22.77 18.37 37.34
N PHE A 515 21.88 18.09 36.39
CA PHE A 515 21.44 19.09 35.42
C PHE A 515 20.57 20.18 36.03
N ILE A 516 19.60 19.83 36.88
CA ILE A 516 18.75 20.81 37.59
C ILE A 516 19.60 21.69 38.52
N GLU A 517 20.51 21.12 39.29
CA GLU A 517 21.37 21.88 40.21
C GLU A 517 22.30 22.85 39.50
N SER A 518 22.77 22.50 38.30
CA SER A 518 23.61 23.36 37.46
C SER A 518 22.83 24.46 36.74
N ASN A 519 21.48 24.38 36.67
CA ASN A 519 20.64 25.25 35.84
C ASN A 519 19.40 25.82 36.56
N LYS A 520 19.25 25.63 37.88
CA LYS A 520 18.17 26.22 38.69
C LYS A 520 18.25 27.74 38.74
#